data_AF-A0A966X9W6-F1
#
_entry.id   AF-A0A966X9W6-F1
#
_cell.length_a   1.000
_cell.length_b   1.000
_cell.length_c   1.000
_cell.angle_alpha   90.00
_cell.angle_beta   90.00
_cell.angle_gamma   90.00
#
_symmetry.space_group_name_H-M   'P 1'
#
loop_
_entity.id
_entity.type
_entity.pdbx_description
1 polymer ?
#
loop_
_entity_poly.entity_id
_entity_poly.type
_entity_poly.pdbx_seq_one_letter_code
_entity_poly.pdbx_strand_id
1 'polypeptide(L)'
;MTLTVTRISDRLWYWRTTHPDCGPGGWPNGTDATVGSAFVEDERGITLIDPQVPVDDVNRDRFWKALDRDLARHPDGGLAILLTCPWHERSASDLLERYRDRTRVTVWAPIGSALYADVHVTDPFLD
;
A
#
# COMPACT_ATOMS: atom_id res chain seq x y z
N MET A 1 -5.87 -15.48 9.35
CA MET A 1 -5.14 -14.34 8.75
C MET A 1 -5.05 -13.24 9.78
N THR A 2 -3.86 -12.68 9.99
CA THR A 2 -3.59 -11.81 11.14
C THR A 2 -3.29 -10.41 10.62
N LEU A 3 -4.21 -9.47 10.81
CA LEU A 3 -3.94 -8.05 10.64
C LEU A 3 -3.49 -7.49 12.00
N THR A 4 -2.28 -6.94 12.05
CA THR A 4 -1.80 -6.17 13.21
C THR A 4 -1.59 -4.74 12.77
N VAL A 5 -2.15 -3.78 13.51
CA VAL A 5 -1.98 -2.34 13.26
C VAL A 5 -1.29 -1.70 14.46
N THR A 6 -0.28 -0.89 14.20
CA THR A 6 0.52 -0.21 15.23
C THR A 6 0.65 1.26 14.87
N ARG A 7 0.24 2.12 15.81
CA ARG A 7 0.54 3.55 15.74
C ARG A 7 1.98 3.77 16.20
N ILE A 8 2.82 4.29 15.31
CA ILE A 8 4.21 4.65 15.65
C ILE A 8 4.24 6.09 16.19
N SER A 9 3.52 6.99 15.53
CA SER A 9 3.32 8.38 15.98
C SER A 9 1.97 8.91 15.52
N ASP A 10 1.69 10.20 15.74
CA ASP A 10 0.38 10.77 15.42
C ASP A 10 -0.03 10.61 13.96
N ARG A 11 0.95 10.64 13.06
CA ARG A 11 0.76 10.60 11.60
C ARG A 11 1.55 9.49 10.91
N LEU A 12 2.08 8.54 11.69
CA LEU A 12 2.83 7.39 11.19
C LEU A 12 2.26 6.11 11.77
N TRP A 13 1.79 5.25 10.89
CA TRP A 13 1.19 3.97 11.23
C TRP A 13 1.87 2.86 10.44
N TYR A 14 1.92 1.68 11.04
CA TYR A 14 2.45 0.48 10.43
C TYR A 14 1.43 -0.63 10.58
N TRP A 15 1.22 -1.42 9.53
CA TRP A 15 0.43 -2.63 9.62
C TRP A 15 1.18 -3.82 9.04
N ARG A 16 0.84 -4.99 9.58
CA ARG A 16 1.27 -6.29 9.05
C ARG A 16 0.05 -7.11 8.72
N THR A 17 0.08 -7.76 7.56
CA THR A 17 -0.96 -8.69 7.13
C THR A 17 -0.33 -9.89 6.43
N THR A 18 -1.11 -10.93 6.22
CA THR A 18 -0.68 -12.15 5.53
C THR A 18 -0.34 -11.82 4.07
N HIS A 19 0.80 -12.32 3.58
CA HIS A 19 1.16 -12.21 2.16
C HIS A 19 0.10 -12.92 1.29
N PRO A 20 -0.38 -12.33 0.19
CA PRO A 20 -1.42 -12.93 -0.63
C PRO A 20 -1.06 -14.31 -1.21
N ASP A 21 0.23 -14.53 -1.49
CA ASP A 21 0.72 -15.83 -2.00
C ASP A 21 1.21 -16.76 -0.89
N CYS A 22 0.83 -16.54 0.37
CA CYS A 22 1.18 -17.45 1.46
C CYS A 22 0.43 -18.78 1.30
N GLY A 23 1.13 -19.92 1.38
CA GLY A 23 0.51 -21.24 1.43
C GLY A 23 1.33 -22.36 0.78
N PRO A 24 0.80 -23.60 0.76
CA PRO A 24 1.45 -24.72 0.09
C PRO A 24 1.59 -24.44 -1.41
N GLY A 25 2.83 -24.26 -1.88
CA GLY A 25 3.13 -23.88 -3.27
C GLY A 25 3.28 -22.38 -3.52
N GLY A 26 3.09 -21.55 -2.50
CA GLY A 26 3.28 -20.11 -2.55
C GLY A 26 4.56 -19.64 -1.84
N TRP A 27 4.84 -18.33 -1.87
CA TRP A 27 5.99 -17.75 -1.18
C TRP A 27 5.58 -17.06 0.12
N PRO A 28 6.40 -17.16 1.17
CA PRO A 28 7.38 -18.20 1.46
C PRO A 28 6.65 -19.52 1.65
N ASN A 29 7.26 -20.64 1.22
CA ASN A 29 6.68 -21.97 1.32
C ASN A 29 6.43 -22.35 2.80
N GLY A 30 5.26 -21.97 3.33
CA GLY A 30 4.92 -21.92 4.74
C GLY A 30 3.64 -21.11 5.02
N THR A 31 3.18 -21.11 6.28
CA THR A 31 1.87 -20.54 6.68
C THR A 31 1.93 -19.15 7.32
N ASP A 32 3.13 -18.61 7.57
CA ASP A 32 3.33 -17.40 8.41
C ASP A 32 4.03 -16.25 7.69
N ALA A 33 3.73 -16.09 6.41
CA ALA A 33 4.23 -14.97 5.64
C ALA A 33 3.51 -13.68 6.02
N THR A 34 4.14 -12.83 6.82
CA THR A 34 3.62 -11.48 7.07
C THR A 34 4.43 -10.47 6.30
N VAL A 35 3.76 -9.57 5.60
CA VAL A 35 4.36 -8.40 4.96
C VAL A 35 3.99 -7.15 5.73
N GLY A 36 4.92 -6.20 5.74
CA GLY A 36 4.79 -4.92 6.41
C GLY A 36 4.43 -3.82 5.43
N SER A 37 3.65 -2.86 5.89
CA SER A 37 3.27 -1.68 5.13
C SER A 37 3.17 -0.49 6.07
N ALA A 38 3.46 0.70 5.58
CA ALA A 38 3.39 1.92 6.38
C ALA A 38 2.50 2.98 5.74
N PHE A 39 1.93 3.82 6.61
CA PHE A 39 1.11 4.97 6.29
C PHE A 39 1.76 6.19 6.92
N VAL A 40 1.94 7.24 6.12
CA VAL A 40 2.42 8.55 6.56
C VAL A 40 1.41 9.61 6.12
N GLU A 41 1.03 10.49 7.03
CA GLU A 41 0.16 11.63 6.74
C GLU A 41 0.94 12.94 6.97
N ASP A 42 0.87 13.85 6.00
CA ASP A 42 1.47 15.18 6.10
C ASP A 42 0.54 16.24 5.47
N GLU A 43 1.04 17.46 5.29
CA GLU A 43 0.25 18.56 4.70
C GLU A 43 -0.02 18.39 3.20
N ARG A 44 0.68 17.48 2.53
CA ARG A 44 0.54 17.17 1.10
C ARG A 44 -0.40 16.00 0.85
N GLY A 45 -0.81 15.28 1.90
CA GLY A 45 -1.76 14.19 1.85
C GLY A 45 -1.24 12.93 2.54
N ILE A 46 -1.35 11.81 1.85
CA ILE A 46 -1.08 10.47 2.39
C ILE A 46 -0.03 9.78 1.53
N THR A 47 0.99 9.21 2.18
CA THR A 47 1.94 8.29 1.55
C THR A 47 1.76 6.90 2.11
N LEU A 48 1.56 5.93 1.23
CA LEU A 48 1.58 4.50 1.56
C LEU A 48 2.90 3.90 1.09
N ILE A 49 3.63 3.27 2.00
CA ILE A 49 4.90 2.60 1.71
C ILE A 49 4.63 1.10 1.68
N ASP A 50 4.92 0.49 0.53
CA ASP A 50 4.70 -0.93 0.25
C ASP A 50 3.32 -1.38 0.73
N PRO A 51 2.22 -0.76 0.27
CA PRO A 51 0.90 -1.08 0.77
C PRO A 51 0.54 -2.54 0.48
N GLN A 52 0.03 -3.24 1.48
CA GLN A 52 -0.65 -4.52 1.31
C GLN A 52 -2.10 -4.37 1.80
N VAL A 53 -3.03 -4.38 0.86
CA VAL A 53 -4.47 -4.46 1.17
C VAL A 53 -4.74 -5.82 1.82
N PRO A 54 -5.44 -5.89 2.97
CA PRO A 54 -5.83 -7.17 3.56
C PRO A 54 -6.66 -8.00 2.59
N VAL A 55 -6.40 -9.32 2.54
CA VAL A 55 -7.08 -10.23 1.61
C VAL A 55 -8.43 -10.71 2.12
N ASP A 56 -8.67 -10.68 3.45
CA ASP A 56 -9.97 -11.04 4.02
C ASP A 56 -10.97 -9.87 3.94
N ASP A 57 -12.23 -10.20 3.65
CA ASP A 57 -13.28 -9.20 3.36
C ASP A 57 -13.49 -8.19 4.48
N VAL A 58 -13.43 -8.63 5.73
CA VAL A 58 -13.70 -7.79 6.90
C VAL A 58 -12.61 -6.74 7.07
N ASN A 59 -11.34 -7.15 7.05
CA ASN A 59 -10.23 -6.21 7.18
C ASN A 59 -10.03 -5.38 5.92
N ARG A 60 -10.34 -5.91 4.74
CA ARG A 60 -10.32 -5.19 3.47
C ARG A 60 -11.31 -4.03 3.46
N ASP A 61 -12.56 -4.28 3.85
CA ASP A 61 -13.58 -3.22 3.96
C ASP A 61 -13.19 -2.16 4.99
N ARG A 62 -12.63 -2.58 6.14
CA ARG A 62 -12.10 -1.65 7.15
C ARG A 62 -10.95 -0.79 6.62
N PHE A 63 -10.02 -1.39 5.86
CA PHE A 63 -8.93 -0.68 5.22
C PHE A 63 -9.46 0.40 4.27
N TRP A 64 -10.39 0.05 3.37
CA TRP A 64 -10.96 1.00 2.42
C TRP A 64 -11.71 2.14 3.10
N LYS A 65 -12.53 1.85 4.11
CA LYS A 65 -13.26 2.87 4.87
C LYS A 65 -12.31 3.82 5.61
N ALA A 66 -11.23 3.30 6.19
CA ALA A 66 -10.24 4.13 6.85
C ALA A 66 -9.53 5.04 5.86
N LEU A 67 -9.02 4.50 4.75
CA LEU A 67 -8.32 5.26 3.74
C LEU A 67 -9.21 6.30 3.04
N ASP A 68 -10.48 5.97 2.75
CA ASP A 68 -11.46 6.91 2.21
C ASP A 68 -11.68 8.11 3.15
N ARG A 69 -11.85 7.85 4.45
CA ARG A 69 -11.99 8.89 5.47
C ARG A 69 -10.73 9.74 5.59
N ASP A 70 -9.57 9.10 5.52
CA ASP A 70 -8.29 9.77 5.69
C ASP A 70 -7.98 10.66 4.48
N LEU A 71 -8.18 10.18 3.25
CA LEU A 71 -8.05 10.99 2.03
C LEU A 71 -9.04 12.15 1.99
N ALA A 72 -10.27 11.96 2.48
CA ALA A 72 -11.26 13.04 2.53
C ALA A 72 -10.86 14.21 3.44
N ARG A 73 -9.91 14.02 4.37
CA ARG A 73 -9.33 15.12 5.17
C ARG A 73 -8.32 15.97 4.38
N HIS A 74 -7.89 15.49 3.21
CA HIS A 74 -6.88 16.13 2.37
C HIS A 74 -7.44 16.44 0.97
N PRO A 75 -8.42 17.35 0.85
CA PRO A 75 -9.07 17.65 -0.43
C PRO A 75 -8.09 18.20 -1.48
N ASP A 76 -7.08 18.95 -1.05
CA ASP A 76 -6.02 19.52 -1.91
C ASP A 76 -4.76 18.65 -1.96
N GLY A 77 -4.73 17.56 -1.18
CA GLY A 77 -3.62 16.62 -1.12
C GLY A 77 -3.71 15.54 -2.18
N GLY A 78 -2.83 14.54 -2.07
CA GLY A 78 -2.85 13.35 -2.92
C GLY A 78 -2.54 12.07 -2.16
N LEU A 79 -2.60 10.96 -2.89
CA LEU A 79 -2.12 9.66 -2.49
C LEU A 79 -0.79 9.38 -3.18
N ALA A 80 0.30 9.31 -2.44
CA ALA A 80 1.57 8.78 -2.91
C ALA A 80 1.68 7.29 -2.54
N ILE A 81 2.09 6.47 -3.48
CA ILE A 81 2.37 5.05 -3.29
C ILE A 81 3.87 4.87 -3.53
N LEU A 82 4.62 4.54 -2.47
CA LEU A 82 6.04 4.23 -2.55
C LEU A 82 6.21 2.71 -2.57
N LEU A 83 6.76 2.18 -3.65
CA LEU A 83 7.11 0.79 -3.80
C LEU A 83 8.63 0.63 -3.67
N THR A 84 9.07 -0.11 -2.67
CA THR A 84 10.48 -0.48 -2.47
C THR A 84 10.76 -1.93 -2.83
N CYS A 85 9.71 -2.75 -3.01
CA CYS A 85 9.86 -4.10 -3.54
C CYS A 85 8.65 -4.55 -4.39
N PRO A 86 8.83 -5.48 -5.35
CA PRO A 86 7.79 -5.90 -6.31
C PRO A 86 6.48 -6.41 -5.71
N TRP A 87 6.57 -7.07 -4.56
CA TRP A 87 5.51 -7.92 -4.03
C TRP A 87 4.22 -7.16 -3.68
N HIS A 88 4.32 -5.82 -3.58
CA HIS A 88 3.24 -4.90 -3.26
C HIS A 88 2.55 -4.27 -4.49
N GLU A 89 3.03 -4.61 -5.69
CA GLU A 89 2.50 -4.09 -6.96
C GLU A 89 0.99 -4.29 -7.09
N ARG A 90 0.47 -5.48 -6.73
CA ARG A 90 -0.96 -5.80 -6.78
C ARG A 90 -1.82 -4.80 -6.01
N SER A 91 -1.41 -4.50 -4.78
CA SER A 91 -2.13 -3.55 -3.94
C SER A 91 -1.97 -2.10 -4.39
N ALA A 92 -0.83 -1.76 -5.02
CA ALA A 92 -0.68 -0.47 -5.68
C ALA A 92 -1.65 -0.33 -6.88
N SER A 93 -1.84 -1.39 -7.67
CA SER A 93 -2.83 -1.43 -8.75
C SER A 93 -4.26 -1.24 -8.22
N ASP A 94 -4.64 -1.94 -7.16
CA ASP A 94 -5.96 -1.78 -6.52
C ASP A 94 -6.21 -0.33 -6.06
N LEU A 95 -5.18 0.30 -5.48
CA LEU A 95 -5.22 1.69 -5.02
C LEU A 95 -5.37 2.66 -6.20
N LEU A 96 -4.60 2.47 -7.27
CA LEU A 96 -4.68 3.28 -8.47
C LEU A 96 -6.06 3.19 -9.11
N GLU A 97 -6.59 1.99 -9.30
CA GLU A 97 -7.92 1.77 -9.87
C GLU A 97 -8.99 2.50 -9.05
N ARG A 98 -8.90 2.40 -7.72
CA ARG A 98 -9.89 3.01 -6.82
C ARG A 98 -9.82 4.53 -6.75
N TYR A 99 -8.62 5.12 -6.83
CA TYR A 99 -8.41 6.52 -6.44
C TYR A 99 -7.98 7.47 -7.56
N ARG A 100 -7.50 7.00 -8.72
CA ARG A 100 -6.98 7.86 -9.80
C ARG A 100 -7.97 8.93 -10.31
N ASP A 101 -9.27 8.63 -10.24
CA ASP A 101 -10.33 9.55 -10.68
C ASP A 101 -10.90 10.41 -9.53
N ARG A 102 -10.42 10.20 -8.30
CA ARG A 102 -10.93 10.86 -7.07
C ARG A 102 -9.94 11.83 -6.45
N THR A 103 -8.65 11.58 -6.61
CA THR A 103 -7.56 12.41 -6.08
C THR A 103 -6.32 12.24 -6.95
N ARG A 104 -5.33 13.11 -6.78
CA ARG A 104 -4.02 12.91 -7.41
C ARG A 104 -3.36 11.68 -6.81
N VAL A 105 -3.06 10.68 -7.64
CA VAL A 105 -2.28 9.50 -7.23
C VAL A 105 -0.92 9.56 -7.92
N THR A 106 0.15 9.32 -7.16
CA THR A 106 1.52 9.18 -7.69
C THR A 106 2.11 7.85 -7.24
N VAL A 107 2.93 7.24 -8.10
CA VAL A 107 3.65 6.01 -7.80
C VAL A 107 5.14 6.26 -7.91
N TRP A 108 5.83 5.99 -6.81
CA TRP A 108 7.25 6.14 -6.64
C TRP A 108 7.89 4.76 -6.59
N ALA A 109 8.89 4.51 -7.43
CA ALA A 109 9.63 3.25 -7.44
C ALA A 109 11.07 3.44 -7.97
N PRO A 110 12.00 2.52 -7.66
CA PRO A 110 13.36 2.56 -8.21
C PRO A 110 13.40 2.56 -9.75
N ILE A 111 14.29 3.37 -10.33
CA ILE A 111 14.55 3.44 -11.77
C ILE A 111 15.01 2.08 -12.29
N GLY A 112 14.46 1.66 -13.44
CA GLY A 112 14.94 0.48 -14.16
C GLY A 112 14.50 -0.86 -13.58
N SER A 113 13.67 -0.84 -12.53
CA SER A 113 13.05 -2.05 -12.01
C SER A 113 12.01 -2.58 -13.00
N ALA A 114 12.32 -3.68 -13.68
CA ALA A 114 11.35 -4.48 -14.44
C ALA A 114 10.30 -5.16 -13.53
N LEU A 115 10.39 -4.94 -12.22
CA LEU A 115 9.60 -5.58 -11.17
C LEU A 115 8.29 -4.84 -10.87
N TYR A 116 7.99 -3.75 -11.59
CA TYR A 116 6.77 -2.95 -11.45
C TYR A 116 6.06 -2.83 -12.81
N ALA A 117 5.97 -3.95 -13.55
CA ALA A 117 5.50 -3.97 -14.93
C ALA A 117 4.00 -3.65 -15.10
N ASP A 118 3.21 -3.91 -14.08
CA ASP A 118 1.75 -3.76 -14.03
C ASP A 118 1.32 -2.40 -13.43
N VAL A 119 2.25 -1.60 -12.90
CA VAL A 119 1.99 -0.26 -12.36
C VAL A 119 2.78 0.82 -13.11
N HIS A 120 2.07 1.85 -13.59
CA HIS A 120 2.72 3.01 -14.18
C HIS A 120 3.41 3.87 -13.09
N VAL A 121 4.73 3.75 -13.02
CA VAL A 121 5.58 4.59 -12.15
C VAL A 121 5.58 6.02 -12.67
N THR A 122 5.09 6.96 -11.86
CA THR A 122 5.03 8.39 -12.22
C THR A 122 6.27 9.15 -11.76
N ASP A 123 6.91 8.70 -10.68
CA ASP A 123 7.99 9.42 -9.99
C ASP A 123 9.15 8.47 -9.64
N PRO A 124 10.01 8.12 -10.62
CA PRO A 124 11.06 7.14 -10.39
C PRO A 124 12.25 7.75 -9.61
N PHE A 125 12.93 6.94 -8.77
CA PHE A 125 14.09 7.37 -7.97
C PHE A 125 15.29 6.43 -8.09
N LEU A 126 16.49 6.88 -7.71
CA LEU A 126 17.68 6.03 -7.63
C LEU A 126 17.67 5.26 -6.30
N ASP A 127 18.02 3.96 -6.33
CA ASP A 127 18.28 3.15 -5.13
C ASP A 127 19.52 3.62 -4.34
#